data_AF-A0A820W918-F1
#
_entry.id   AF-A0A820W918-F1
#
_cell.length_a   1.000
_cell.length_b   1.000
_cell.length_c   1.000
_cell.angle_alpha   90.00
_cell.angle_beta   90.00
_cell.angle_gamma   90.00
#
_symmetry.space_group_name_H-M   'P 1'
#
loop_
_entity.id
_entity.type
_entity.pdbx_description
1 polymer ?
#
loop_
_entity_poly.entity_id
_entity_poly.type
_entity_poly.pdbx_seq_one_letter_code
_entity_poly.pdbx_strand_id
1 'polypeptide(L)'
;MSQRGSGDNAGSEHESSRRMKTELLVQLDGLGGTNDLVFLLAASNLPWELDHAMLRRFEKRVLVDLSTKEAQETMFQQFLPPTVIRENKGVVLYSDLDYARLSNGYSGADIKLVCKEAAMNPLRQVFDILETLQDDPELGKCIQLDSITITDVEKVLSTIKSSGRAFKDKYTQCLKEFESV
;
A
#
# COMPACT_ATOMS: atom_id res chain seq x y z
N MET A 1 -6.17 35.14 33.02
CA MET A 1 -6.78 35.35 31.69
C MET A 1 -5.75 34.93 30.65
N SER A 2 -5.90 33.75 30.05
CA SER A 2 -5.08 33.32 28.91
C SER A 2 -6.02 33.20 27.72
N GLN A 3 -6.04 34.25 26.91
CA GLN A 3 -6.74 34.26 25.64
C GLN A 3 -5.70 33.88 24.59
N ARG A 4 -5.70 32.60 24.18
CA ARG A 4 -4.91 32.13 23.04
C ARG A 4 -5.86 31.93 21.86
N GLY A 5 -5.65 32.77 20.85
CA GLY A 5 -5.87 32.49 19.43
C GLY A 5 -7.23 31.90 19.04
N SER A 6 -8.16 32.78 18.71
CA SER A 6 -9.27 32.46 17.80
C SER A 6 -8.70 32.05 16.44
N GLY A 7 -8.96 30.81 16.04
CA GLY A 7 -8.80 30.31 14.68
C GLY A 7 -10.02 29.46 14.37
N ASP A 8 -10.77 29.87 13.35
CA ASP A 8 -12.12 29.43 12.97
C ASP A 8 -12.23 27.95 12.52
N ASN A 9 -11.92 27.00 13.39
CA ASN A 9 -12.28 25.59 13.20
C ASN A 9 -12.66 24.85 14.51
N ALA A 10 -12.82 25.58 15.62
CA ALA A 10 -12.98 25.02 16.97
C ALA A 10 -14.36 24.39 17.26
N GLY A 11 -15.31 24.42 16.32
CA GLY A 11 -16.68 23.94 16.54
C GLY A 11 -16.89 22.43 16.41
N SER A 12 -15.94 21.68 15.84
CA SER A 12 -16.15 20.26 15.45
C SER A 12 -15.36 19.25 16.27
N GLU A 13 -14.21 19.62 16.83
CA GLU A 13 -13.39 18.66 17.58
C GLU A 13 -13.93 18.43 18.99
N HIS A 14 -14.02 17.16 19.39
CA HIS A 14 -14.36 16.77 20.75
C HIS A 14 -13.27 17.20 21.74
N GLU A 15 -13.68 17.63 22.94
CA GLU A 15 -12.77 18.06 24.01
C GLU A 15 -11.77 16.95 24.39
N SER A 16 -12.20 15.69 24.37
CA SER A 16 -11.34 14.53 24.62
C SER A 16 -10.17 14.44 23.63
N SER A 17 -10.41 14.68 22.34
CA SER A 17 -9.38 14.67 21.30
C SER A 17 -8.35 15.79 21.52
N ARG A 18 -8.82 16.98 21.93
CA ARG A 18 -7.92 18.11 22.28
C ARG A 18 -7.03 17.79 23.47
N ARG A 19 -7.58 17.17 24.52
CA ARG A 19 -6.80 16.76 25.70
C ARG A 19 -5.78 15.68 25.35
N MET A 20 -6.18 14.67 24.58
CA MET A 20 -5.27 13.61 24.11
C MET A 20 -4.12 14.16 23.27
N LYS A 21 -4.42 15.08 22.33
CA LYS A 21 -3.40 15.75 21.51
C LYS A 21 -2.43 16.57 22.36
N THR A 22 -2.94 17.29 23.36
CA THR A 22 -2.11 18.09 24.26
C THR A 22 -1.18 17.19 25.08
N GLU A 23 -1.70 16.09 25.62
CA GLU A 23 -0.89 15.12 26.37
C GLU A 23 0.20 14.52 25.49
N LEU A 24 -0.16 14.09 24.27
CA LEU A 24 0.83 13.57 23.32
C LEU A 24 1.95 14.58 23.06
N LEU A 25 1.62 15.85 22.80
CA LEU A 25 2.61 16.90 22.56
C LEU A 25 3.53 17.13 23.77
N VAL A 26 2.99 17.09 25.00
CA VAL A 26 3.77 17.21 26.23
C VAL A 26 4.73 16.03 26.40
N GLN A 27 4.27 14.81 26.11
CA GLN A 27 5.12 13.62 26.17
C GLN A 27 6.24 13.67 25.12
N LEU A 28 5.95 14.13 23.89
CA LEU A 28 6.96 14.31 22.85
C LEU A 28 8.05 15.31 23.25
N ASP A 29 7.68 16.43 23.88
CA ASP A 29 8.65 17.41 24.40
C ASP A 29 9.48 16.82 25.55
N GLY A 30 8.91 15.91 26.34
CA GLY A 30 9.58 15.21 27.43
C GLY A 30 10.64 14.20 26.99
N LEU A 31 10.52 13.62 25.79
CA LEU A 31 11.44 12.58 25.29
C LEU A 31 12.89 13.08 25.19
N GLY A 32 13.09 14.33 24.75
CA GLY A 32 14.43 14.91 24.58
C GLY A 32 15.20 15.16 25.89
N GLY A 33 14.52 15.11 27.04
CA GLY A 33 15.11 15.33 28.36
C GLY A 33 15.44 14.05 29.14
N THR A 34 15.12 12.87 28.60
CA THR A 34 15.36 11.58 29.26
C THR A 34 16.67 10.95 28.80
N ASN A 35 17.32 10.16 29.67
CA ASN A 35 18.51 9.38 29.30
C ASN A 35 18.18 8.18 28.40
N ASP A 36 16.89 7.90 28.18
CA ASP A 36 16.43 6.79 27.36
C ASP A 36 16.44 7.18 25.88
N LEU A 37 17.06 6.35 25.04
CA LEU A 37 17.08 6.54 23.59
C LEU A 37 15.77 6.05 22.97
N VAL A 38 14.77 6.93 22.94
CA VAL A 38 13.46 6.64 22.31
C VAL A 38 13.42 7.21 20.90
N PHE A 39 13.14 6.36 19.91
CA PHE A 39 12.95 6.76 18.52
C PHE A 39 11.47 6.69 18.13
N LEU A 40 10.90 7.81 17.68
CA LEU A 40 9.51 7.88 17.26
C LEU A 40 9.39 7.91 15.74
N LEU A 41 8.66 6.93 15.20
CA LEU A 41 8.25 6.89 13.80
C LEU A 41 6.75 7.13 13.69
N ALA A 42 6.36 8.06 12.81
CA ALA A 42 4.98 8.31 12.44
C ALA A 42 4.80 8.20 10.92
N ALA A 43 3.67 7.65 10.50
CA ALA A 43 3.30 7.55 9.09
C ALA A 43 1.91 8.18 8.89
N SER A 44 1.76 9.02 7.86
CA SER A 44 0.49 9.66 7.52
C SER A 44 0.34 9.77 6.01
N ASN A 45 -0.88 9.50 5.53
CA ASN A 45 -1.27 9.71 4.14
C ASN A 45 -1.93 11.09 3.91
N LEU A 46 -2.13 11.87 4.97
CA LEU A 46 -2.76 13.19 4.93
C LEU A 46 -1.89 14.20 5.71
N PRO A 47 -0.65 14.47 5.27
CA PRO A 47 0.28 15.32 6.03
C PRO A 47 -0.19 16.76 6.17
N TRP A 48 -1.00 17.27 5.23
CA TRP A 48 -1.56 18.63 5.28
C TRP A 48 -2.67 18.81 6.32
N GLU A 49 -3.24 17.73 6.87
CA GLU A 49 -4.23 17.79 7.96
C GLU A 49 -3.56 17.81 9.35
N LEU A 50 -2.24 17.63 9.41
CA LEU A 50 -1.50 17.67 10.67
C LEU A 50 -1.38 19.10 11.17
N ASP A 51 -1.66 19.30 12.46
CA ASP A 51 -1.43 20.58 13.11
C ASP A 51 0.06 20.96 13.10
N HIS A 52 0.34 22.23 12.85
CA HIS A 52 1.65 22.85 13.00
C HIS A 52 2.35 22.51 14.31
N ALA A 53 1.63 22.33 15.43
CA ALA A 53 2.22 21.90 16.69
C ALA A 53 2.88 20.51 16.60
N MET A 54 2.27 19.56 15.90
CA MET A 54 2.85 18.24 15.64
C MET A 54 3.98 18.33 14.62
N LEU A 55 3.77 19.07 13.53
CA LEU A 55 4.76 19.24 12.45
C LEU A 55 6.10 19.80 12.95
N ARG A 56 6.09 20.66 13.97
CA ARG A 56 7.32 21.19 14.60
C ARG A 56 8.12 20.15 15.39
N ARG A 57 7.46 19.11 15.91
CA ARG A 57 8.09 18.06 16.75
C ARG A 57 8.55 16.86 15.93
N PHE A 58 8.08 16.73 14.69
CA PHE A 58 8.62 15.79 13.72
C PHE A 58 9.72 16.46 12.89
N GLU A 59 10.92 16.55 13.46
CA GLU A 59 12.06 17.26 12.88
C GLU A 59 12.52 16.67 11.54
N LYS A 60 12.48 15.34 11.40
CA LYS A 60 12.83 14.63 10.16
C LYS A 60 11.59 14.09 9.49
N ARG A 61 11.39 14.46 8.23
CA ARG A 61 10.24 14.08 7.40
C ARG A 61 10.77 13.52 6.09
N VAL A 62 10.27 12.35 5.70
CA VAL A 62 10.67 11.66 4.46
C VAL A 62 9.42 11.40 3.65
N LEU A 63 9.37 11.94 2.43
CA LEU A 63 8.32 11.59 1.48
C LEU A 63 8.61 10.21 0.88
N VAL A 64 7.68 9.28 1.07
CA VAL A 64 7.69 7.99 0.37
C VAL A 64 6.95 8.18 -0.95
N ASP A 65 7.68 8.45 -2.03
CA ASP A 65 7.09 8.58 -3.37
C ASP A 65 6.69 7.20 -3.93
N LEU A 66 5.97 7.21 -5.05
CA LEU A 66 5.66 6.03 -5.82
C LEU A 66 6.92 5.27 -6.21
N SER A 67 6.83 3.94 -6.19
CA SER A 67 7.90 3.04 -6.59
C SER A 67 8.41 3.35 -8.00
N THR A 68 9.73 3.31 -8.19
CA THR A 68 10.37 3.40 -9.51
C THR A 68 10.04 2.17 -10.35
N LYS A 69 10.32 2.22 -11.66
CA LYS A 69 10.05 1.09 -12.56
C LYS A 69 10.79 -0.18 -12.13
N GLU A 70 12.05 -0.05 -11.72
CA GLU A 70 12.87 -1.18 -11.26
C GLU A 70 12.30 -1.79 -9.97
N ALA A 71 11.82 -0.94 -9.06
CA ALA A 71 11.14 -1.39 -7.84
C ALA A 71 9.81 -2.09 -8.16
N GLN A 72 9.05 -1.60 -9.14
CA GLN A 72 7.81 -2.25 -9.58
C GLN A 72 8.06 -3.62 -10.20
N GLU A 73 9.07 -3.73 -11.07
CA GLU A 73 9.50 -5.01 -11.65
C GLU A 73 9.84 -6.02 -10.55
N THR A 74 10.61 -5.60 -9.55
CA THR A 74 10.97 -6.43 -8.39
C THR A 74 9.73 -6.83 -7.60
N MET A 75 8.77 -5.93 -7.39
CA MET A 75 7.51 -6.23 -6.71
C MET A 75 6.67 -7.25 -7.49
N PHE A 76 6.54 -7.10 -8.81
CA PHE A 76 5.82 -8.07 -9.63
C PHE A 76 6.49 -9.45 -9.60
N GLN A 77 7.82 -9.51 -9.68
CA GLN A 77 8.57 -10.77 -9.53
C GLN A 77 8.37 -11.41 -8.16
N GLN A 78 8.30 -10.60 -7.09
CA GLN A 78 8.08 -11.11 -5.74
C GLN A 78 6.65 -11.61 -5.54
N PHE A 79 5.64 -10.91 -6.05
CA PHE A 79 4.24 -11.26 -5.86
C PHE A 79 3.74 -12.32 -6.85
N LEU A 80 4.35 -12.41 -8.03
CA LEU A 80 3.98 -13.34 -9.09
C LEU A 80 5.23 -13.98 -9.73
N PRO A 81 6.05 -14.72 -8.95
CA PRO A 81 7.27 -15.32 -9.45
C PRO A 81 6.98 -16.32 -10.60
N PRO A 82 7.98 -16.61 -11.47
CA PRO A 82 7.83 -17.53 -12.60
C PRO A 82 7.27 -18.90 -12.24
N THR A 83 7.46 -19.31 -10.99
CA THR A 83 6.84 -20.51 -10.44
C THR A 83 6.35 -20.22 -9.04
N VAL A 84 5.02 -20.25 -8.86
CA VAL A 84 4.38 -20.16 -7.55
C VAL A 84 4.17 -21.58 -7.04
N ILE A 85 5.03 -22.01 -6.12
CA ILE A 85 4.93 -23.31 -5.45
C ILE A 85 4.61 -23.04 -3.98
N ARG A 86 3.48 -23.56 -3.48
CA ARG A 86 3.30 -23.68 -2.03
C ARG A 86 3.98 -24.95 -1.56
N GLU A 87 4.78 -24.84 -0.50
CA GLU A 87 5.66 -25.87 0.08
C GLU A 87 4.98 -27.20 0.47
N ASN A 88 3.67 -27.34 0.30
CA ASN A 88 2.93 -28.58 0.54
C ASN A 88 1.99 -28.90 -0.64
N LYS A 89 2.46 -29.74 -1.57
CA LYS A 89 1.68 -30.60 -2.50
C LYS A 89 0.42 -29.98 -3.13
N GLY A 90 0.51 -28.74 -3.61
CA GLY A 90 -0.55 -28.07 -4.36
C GLY A 90 -0.21 -27.89 -5.84
N VAL A 91 -1.22 -27.50 -6.62
CA VAL A 91 -1.09 -27.17 -8.05
C VAL A 91 -0.02 -26.10 -8.25
N VAL A 92 0.85 -26.30 -9.23
CA VAL A 92 1.90 -25.35 -9.60
C VAL A 92 1.31 -24.33 -10.56
N LEU A 93 1.53 -23.04 -10.28
CA LEU A 93 1.15 -21.96 -11.16
C LEU A 93 2.41 -21.35 -11.77
N TYR A 94 2.45 -21.29 -13.10
CA TYR A 94 3.55 -20.70 -13.85
C TYR A 94 3.17 -19.29 -14.30
N SER A 95 4.13 -18.39 -14.35
CA SER A 95 3.97 -17.06 -14.94
C SER A 95 5.05 -16.82 -15.99
N ASP A 96 4.64 -16.42 -17.21
CA ASP A 96 5.55 -15.98 -18.27
C ASP A 96 5.28 -14.49 -18.53
N LEU A 97 6.04 -13.66 -17.82
CA LEU A 97 5.80 -12.21 -17.75
C LEU A 97 7.05 -11.41 -18.07
N ASP A 98 6.90 -10.48 -19.01
CA ASP A 98 7.84 -9.38 -19.21
C ASP A 98 7.50 -8.27 -18.19
N TYR A 99 8.05 -8.39 -16.99
CA TYR A 99 7.76 -7.50 -15.86
C TYR A 99 8.03 -6.03 -16.17
N ALA A 100 8.98 -5.73 -17.06
CA ALA A 100 9.32 -4.36 -17.43
C ALA A 100 8.16 -3.62 -18.12
N ARG A 101 7.34 -4.36 -18.88
CA ARG A 101 6.16 -3.83 -19.56
C ARG A 101 4.99 -3.51 -18.63
N LEU A 102 4.97 -4.10 -17.44
CA LEU A 102 3.89 -3.94 -16.46
C LEU A 102 4.03 -2.66 -15.60
N SER A 103 5.16 -1.94 -15.73
CA SER A 103 5.48 -0.76 -14.92
C SER A 103 4.65 0.48 -15.32
N ASN A 104 3.63 0.83 -14.54
CA ASN A 104 2.69 1.91 -14.87
C ASN A 104 2.38 2.91 -13.74
N GLY A 105 3.30 3.12 -12.80
CA GLY A 105 3.12 4.12 -11.74
C GLY A 105 2.01 3.75 -10.74
N TYR A 106 1.76 2.46 -10.59
CA TYR A 106 0.91 1.88 -9.56
C TYR A 106 1.57 1.92 -8.18
N SER A 107 0.75 2.00 -7.13
CA SER A 107 1.27 1.82 -5.77
C SER A 107 1.59 0.34 -5.52
N GLY A 108 2.42 0.05 -4.51
CA GLY A 108 2.72 -1.34 -4.14
C GLY A 108 1.45 -2.14 -3.74
N ALA A 109 0.45 -1.46 -3.18
CA ALA A 109 -0.84 -2.06 -2.88
C ALA A 109 -1.62 -2.42 -4.15
N ASP A 110 -1.62 -1.54 -5.15
CA ASP A 110 -2.26 -1.79 -6.44
C ASP A 110 -1.58 -2.97 -7.16
N ILE A 111 -0.24 -3.02 -7.17
CA ILE A 111 0.54 -4.11 -7.78
C ILE A 111 0.20 -5.45 -7.13
N LYS A 112 0.17 -5.49 -5.79
CA LYS A 112 -0.22 -6.69 -5.05
C LYS A 112 -1.64 -7.15 -5.41
N LEU A 113 -2.57 -6.21 -5.59
CA LEU A 113 -3.94 -6.52 -5.98
C LEU A 113 -3.99 -7.06 -7.42
N VAL A 114 -3.26 -6.44 -8.35
CA VAL A 114 -3.14 -6.91 -9.74
C VAL A 114 -2.59 -8.33 -9.79
N CYS A 115 -1.48 -8.61 -9.09
CA CYS A 115 -0.89 -9.94 -9.05
C CYS A 115 -1.87 -10.98 -8.48
N LYS A 116 -2.58 -10.62 -7.41
CA LYS A 116 -3.59 -11.49 -6.81
C LYS A 116 -4.72 -11.81 -7.78
N GLU A 117 -5.26 -10.80 -8.45
CA GLU A 117 -6.37 -10.98 -9.39
C GLU A 117 -5.95 -11.75 -10.64
N ALA A 118 -4.74 -11.49 -11.16
CA ALA A 118 -4.17 -12.26 -12.26
C ALA A 118 -3.99 -13.75 -11.90
N ALA A 119 -3.53 -14.05 -10.68
CA ALA A 119 -3.40 -15.43 -10.20
C ALA A 119 -4.75 -16.12 -9.97
N MET A 120 -5.82 -15.37 -9.71
CA MET A 120 -7.16 -15.92 -9.53
C MET A 120 -7.84 -16.30 -10.85
N ASN A 121 -7.45 -15.71 -11.97
CA ASN A 121 -8.05 -16.02 -13.28
C ASN A 121 -7.98 -17.51 -13.66
N PRO A 122 -6.81 -18.17 -13.69
CA PRO A 122 -6.74 -19.60 -14.00
C PRO A 122 -7.45 -20.45 -12.95
N LEU A 123 -7.42 -20.01 -11.68
CA LEU A 123 -8.10 -20.73 -10.60
C LEU A 123 -9.63 -20.69 -10.73
N ARG A 124 -10.22 -19.58 -11.21
CA ARG A 124 -11.66 -19.47 -11.47
C ARG A 124 -12.10 -20.44 -12.56
N GLN A 125 -11.33 -20.56 -13.64
CA GLN A 125 -11.63 -21.52 -14.71
C GLN A 125 -11.64 -22.96 -14.19
N VAL A 126 -10.68 -23.30 -13.32
CA VAL A 126 -10.65 -24.61 -12.66
C VAL A 126 -11.86 -24.82 -11.76
N PHE A 127 -12.26 -23.82 -10.98
CA PHE A 127 -13.47 -23.93 -10.15
C PHE A 127 -14.73 -24.13 -10.99
N ASP A 128 -14.88 -23.42 -12.11
CA ASP A 128 -16.01 -23.58 -13.02
C ASP A 128 -16.06 -25.01 -13.60
N ILE A 129 -14.90 -25.59 -13.95
CA ILE A 129 -14.78 -26.98 -14.42
C ILE A 129 -15.16 -27.96 -13.31
N LEU A 130 -14.67 -27.75 -12.08
CA LEU A 130 -14.96 -28.59 -10.92
C LEU A 130 -16.45 -28.59 -10.54
N GLU A 131 -17.11 -27.43 -10.61
CA GLU A 131 -18.55 -27.33 -10.37
C GLU A 131 -19.37 -28.05 -11.44
N THR A 132 -18.92 -28.02 -12.69
CA THR A 132 -19.63 -28.65 -13.81
C THR A 132 -19.47 -30.18 -13.82
N LEU A 133 -18.38 -30.71 -13.27
CA LEU A 133 -17.97 -32.12 -13.38
C LEU A 133 -17.99 -32.87 -12.02
N GLN A 134 -18.90 -32.48 -11.12
CA GLN A 134 -18.97 -32.95 -9.71
C GLN A 134 -18.93 -34.47 -9.48
N ASP A 135 -19.18 -35.31 -10.48
CA ASP A 135 -19.32 -36.77 -10.34
C ASP A 135 -18.14 -37.62 -10.89
N ASP A 136 -17.04 -37.02 -11.40
CA ASP A 136 -15.91 -37.80 -11.95
C ASP A 136 -14.74 -37.95 -10.95
N PRO A 137 -14.45 -39.18 -10.45
CA PRO A 137 -13.39 -39.43 -9.47
C PRO A 137 -11.96 -39.26 -10.01
N GLU A 138 -11.75 -39.14 -11.34
CA GLU A 138 -10.41 -38.91 -11.92
C GLU A 138 -10.04 -37.42 -12.06
N LEU A 139 -10.99 -36.51 -11.84
CA LEU A 139 -10.86 -35.09 -12.11
C LEU A 139 -9.72 -34.41 -11.31
N GLY A 140 -9.49 -34.87 -10.08
CA GLY A 140 -8.45 -34.32 -9.20
C GLY A 140 -7.01 -34.56 -9.67
N LYS A 141 -6.77 -35.46 -10.63
CA LYS A 141 -5.42 -35.76 -11.15
C LYS A 141 -5.04 -34.99 -12.42
N CYS A 142 -6.02 -34.49 -13.18
CA CYS A 142 -5.78 -33.85 -14.49
C CYS A 142 -5.83 -32.32 -14.46
N ILE A 143 -6.17 -31.71 -13.33
CA ILE A 143 -6.25 -30.25 -13.25
C ILE A 143 -4.86 -29.65 -13.20
N GLN A 144 -4.42 -29.13 -14.34
CA GLN A 144 -3.29 -28.21 -14.43
C GLN A 144 -3.84 -26.79 -14.55
N LEU A 145 -3.24 -25.87 -13.81
CA LEU A 145 -3.53 -24.45 -13.98
C LEU A 145 -2.82 -23.97 -15.23
N ASP A 146 -3.54 -23.23 -16.07
CA ASP A 146 -2.92 -22.50 -17.16
C ASP A 146 -1.90 -21.49 -16.63
N SER A 147 -0.81 -21.33 -17.38
CA SER A 147 0.21 -20.33 -17.07
C SER A 147 -0.36 -18.92 -17.23
N ILE A 148 -0.04 -18.04 -16.29
CA ILE A 148 -0.43 -16.64 -16.38
C ILE A 148 0.39 -15.95 -17.46
N THR A 149 -0.32 -15.32 -18.40
CA THR A 149 0.29 -14.55 -19.49
C THR A 149 0.26 -13.05 -19.22
N ILE A 150 1.08 -12.30 -19.94
CA ILE A 150 1.09 -10.83 -19.88
C ILE A 150 -0.30 -10.24 -20.17
N THR A 151 -1.04 -10.83 -21.11
CA THR A 151 -2.38 -10.39 -21.49
C THR A 151 -3.39 -10.50 -20.34
N ASP A 152 -3.26 -11.50 -19.47
CA ASP A 152 -4.11 -11.63 -18.29
C ASP A 152 -3.87 -10.49 -17.31
N VAL A 153 -2.59 -10.14 -17.11
CA VAL A 153 -2.20 -9.04 -16.24
C VAL A 153 -2.65 -7.71 -16.83
N GLU A 154 -2.48 -7.49 -18.14
CA GLU A 154 -2.94 -6.27 -18.82
C GLU A 154 -4.46 -6.09 -18.72
N LYS A 155 -5.23 -7.18 -18.86
CA LYS A 155 -6.68 -7.15 -18.66
C LYS A 155 -7.04 -6.71 -17.25
N VAL A 156 -6.35 -7.24 -16.24
CA VAL A 156 -6.54 -6.83 -14.83
C VAL A 156 -6.12 -5.37 -14.62
N LEU A 157 -5.01 -4.94 -15.21
CA LEU A 157 -4.54 -3.55 -15.16
C LEU A 157 -5.53 -2.56 -15.79
N SER A 158 -6.27 -2.98 -16.81
CA SER A 158 -7.34 -2.14 -17.40
C SER A 158 -8.54 -1.95 -16.46
N THR A 159 -8.73 -2.87 -15.51
CA THR A 159 -9.85 -2.86 -14.57
C THR A 159 -9.50 -2.13 -13.28
N ILE A 160 -8.28 -2.32 -12.77
CA ILE A 160 -7.80 -1.74 -11.52
C ILE A 160 -7.28 -0.32 -11.77
N LYS A 161 -7.90 0.67 -11.13
CA LYS A 161 -7.43 2.06 -11.19
C LYS A 161 -6.24 2.28 -10.25
N SER A 162 -5.27 3.07 -10.69
CA SER A 162 -4.15 3.53 -9.85
C SER A 162 -4.66 4.44 -8.73
N SER A 163 -4.32 4.10 -7.50
CA SER A 163 -4.71 4.88 -6.30
C SER A 163 -3.75 6.05 -6.04
N GLY A 164 -2.47 5.91 -6.40
CA GLY A 164 -1.43 6.86 -6.04
C GLY A 164 -1.31 8.11 -6.92
N ARG A 165 -1.77 8.05 -8.18
CA ARG A 165 -1.48 9.10 -9.18
C ARG A 165 -2.18 10.43 -8.89
N ALA A 166 -3.35 10.41 -8.27
CA ALA A 166 -4.18 11.61 -8.07
C ALA A 166 -3.63 12.60 -7.04
N PHE A 167 -2.78 12.15 -6.11
CA PHE A 167 -2.31 12.96 -4.98
C PHE A 167 -0.85 13.41 -5.10
N LYS A 168 -0.16 13.05 -6.19
CA LYS A 168 1.28 13.32 -6.35
C LYS A 168 1.62 14.81 -6.22
N ASP A 169 0.81 15.67 -6.84
CA ASP A 169 1.04 17.12 -6.80
C ASP A 169 0.85 17.67 -5.39
N LYS A 170 -0.17 17.18 -4.65
CA LYS A 170 -0.42 17.58 -3.27
C LYS A 170 0.72 17.19 -2.34
N TYR A 171 1.26 15.97 -2.49
CA TYR A 171 2.41 15.54 -1.70
C TYR A 171 3.67 16.34 -2.03
N THR A 172 3.91 16.64 -3.31
CA THR A 172 5.06 17.45 -3.75
C THR A 172 4.95 18.89 -3.22
N GLN A 173 3.75 19.47 -3.23
CA GLN A 173 3.50 20.79 -2.67
C GLN A 173 3.69 20.81 -1.16
N CYS A 174 3.13 19.83 -0.46
CA CYS A 174 3.29 19.68 0.99
C CYS A 174 4.78 19.51 1.37
N LEU A 175 5.53 18.72 0.60
CA LEU A 175 6.97 18.59 0.82
C LEU A 175 7.68 19.93 0.66
N LYS A 176 7.41 20.70 -0.41
CA LYS A 176 8.05 22.01 -0.62
C LYS A 176 7.74 23.01 0.49
N GLU A 177 6.53 22.98 1.04
CA GLU A 177 6.10 23.90 2.09
C GLU A 177 6.70 23.52 3.46
N PHE A 178 6.83 22.22 3.71
CA PHE A 178 7.20 21.67 5.00
C PHE A 178 8.49 20.86 4.92
N GLU A 179 9.42 21.14 4.01
CA GLU A 179 10.67 20.40 3.96
C GLU A 179 11.52 20.75 5.18
N SER A 180 12.17 19.74 5.76
CA SER A 180 13.20 19.96 6.77
C SER A 180 14.51 20.24 6.02
N VAL A 181 15.12 21.40 6.28
CA VAL A 181 16.52 21.66 5.91
C VAL A 181 17.44 20.64 6.61
#